data_AF-A0A2A6RKX9-F1
#
_entry.id   AF-A0A2A6RKX9-F1
#
_cell.length_a   1.000
_cell.length_b   1.000
_cell.length_c   1.000
_cell.angle_alpha   90.00
_cell.angle_beta   90.00
_cell.angle_gamma   90.00
#
_symmetry.space_group_name_H-M   'P 1'
#
loop_
_entity.id
_entity.type
_entity.pdbx_description
1 polymer ?
#
loop_
_entity_poly.entity_id
_entity_poly.type
_entity_poly.pdbx_seq_one_letter_code
_entity_poly.pdbx_strand_id
1 'polypeptide(L)'
;MYRIAAPVEVEVDEHGTLIIPLHCIPRPAATEPAYWSISCLPATNISTWPRLACFNINVMETFVVGYFKEDPGQLWAFLNVSMEGFTEVYAQPKQFAAAHPEASFEPSNYEAAGHDQVRLMVDGLDQLERLIADPGVQYAARLLNLHLMRKRTNLYARYHCYDLADRLLAAV
;
A
#
# COMPACT_ATOMS: atom_id res chain seq x y z
N MET A 1 14.74 -17.58 12.18
CA MET A 1 15.38 -16.40 12.81
C MET A 1 16.17 -15.66 11.72
N TYR A 2 15.50 -14.84 10.91
CA TYR A 2 16.17 -14.02 9.89
C TYR A 2 16.26 -12.58 10.40
N ARG A 3 17.49 -12.14 10.69
CA ARG A 3 17.82 -10.72 10.91
C ARG A 3 18.08 -10.12 9.53
N ILE A 4 17.13 -9.35 9.01
CA ILE A 4 17.35 -8.47 7.86
C ILE A 4 17.90 -7.17 8.44
N ALA A 5 19.20 -6.93 8.23
CA ALA A 5 19.83 -5.64 8.50
C ALA A 5 19.47 -4.68 7.35
N ALA A 6 18.29 -4.06 7.42
CA ALA A 6 17.98 -2.87 6.63
C ALA A 6 18.54 -1.63 7.39
N PRO A 7 19.11 -0.61 6.71
CA PRO A 7 19.71 0.55 7.35
C PRO A 7 18.69 1.59 7.83
N VAL A 8 17.44 1.18 8.08
CA VAL A 8 16.38 2.01 8.65
C VAL A 8 15.88 1.26 9.87
N GLU A 9 16.25 1.73 11.06
CA GLU A 9 15.39 1.49 12.22
C GLU A 9 14.11 2.27 11.93
N VAL A 10 13.10 1.57 11.41
CA VAL A 10 11.74 2.08 11.44
C VAL A 10 11.37 2.11 12.91
N GLU A 11 11.60 3.25 13.58
CA GLU A 11 11.15 3.48 14.94
C GLU A 11 9.62 3.44 14.92
N VAL A 12 9.14 2.28 15.36
CA VAL A 12 7.75 1.98 15.66
C VAL A 12 7.41 2.70 16.97
N ASP A 13 6.28 3.42 17.01
CA ASP A 13 5.74 3.91 18.28
C ASP A 13 5.42 2.74 19.24
N GLU A 14 4.90 3.01 20.43
CA GLU A 14 4.56 1.96 21.42
C GLU A 14 3.58 0.88 20.91
N HIS A 15 2.98 1.08 19.72
CA HIS A 15 2.21 0.11 18.94
C HIS A 15 2.59 0.05 17.43
N GLY A 16 3.73 0.61 17.03
CA GLY A 16 4.02 1.13 15.69
C GLY A 16 3.77 0.15 14.55
N THR A 17 2.56 0.18 14.02
CA THR A 17 2.11 -0.73 12.99
C THR A 17 1.46 0.09 11.88
N LEU A 18 1.84 -0.18 10.63
CA LEU A 18 1.11 0.26 9.44
C LEU A 18 -0.23 -0.49 9.38
N ILE A 19 -1.19 -0.12 10.22
CA ILE A 19 -2.44 -0.88 10.47
C ILE A 19 -3.41 -0.80 9.28
N ILE A 20 -3.23 0.20 8.41
CA ILE A 20 -4.34 0.70 7.59
C ILE A 20 -4.62 -0.06 6.28
N PRO A 21 -3.66 -0.69 5.58
CA PRO A 21 -3.99 -1.42 4.35
C PRO A 21 -4.99 -2.56 4.59
N LEU A 22 -4.97 -3.20 5.76
CA LEU A 22 -5.87 -4.29 6.12
C LEU A 22 -7.31 -3.84 6.38
N HIS A 23 -7.53 -2.64 6.94
CA HIS A 23 -8.88 -2.05 7.06
C HIS A 23 -9.53 -1.77 5.70
N CYS A 24 -8.74 -1.79 4.63
CA CYS A 24 -9.20 -1.64 3.27
C CYS A 24 -9.43 -2.98 2.56
N ILE A 25 -9.22 -4.11 3.23
CA ILE A 25 -9.40 -5.47 2.68
C ILE A 25 -10.60 -6.14 3.36
N PRO A 26 -11.61 -6.61 2.61
CA PRO A 26 -12.72 -7.39 3.16
C PRO A 26 -12.24 -8.66 3.88
N ARG A 27 -12.51 -8.77 5.19
CA ARG A 27 -12.19 -9.93 6.05
C ARG A 27 -10.73 -10.39 5.86
N PRO A 28 -9.73 -9.58 6.24
CA PRO A 28 -8.33 -9.79 5.86
C PRO A 28 -7.81 -11.17 6.34
N ALA A 29 -7.99 -11.51 7.62
CA ALA A 29 -7.57 -12.81 8.16
C ALA A 29 -8.21 -14.03 7.47
N ALA A 30 -9.46 -13.91 7.00
CA ALA A 30 -10.17 -15.03 6.39
C ALA A 30 -9.90 -15.18 4.88
N THR A 31 -9.28 -14.18 4.27
CA THR A 31 -9.05 -14.11 2.81
C THR A 31 -7.57 -14.20 2.45
N GLU A 32 -6.67 -14.24 3.44
CA GLU A 32 -5.25 -14.50 3.29
C GLU A 32 -4.95 -15.99 3.03
N PRO A 33 -3.92 -16.33 2.23
CA PRO A 33 -3.26 -15.51 1.21
C PRO A 33 -4.02 -15.56 -0.13
N ALA A 34 -5.19 -16.21 -0.16
CA ALA A 34 -5.92 -16.56 -1.38
C ALA A 34 -6.32 -15.33 -2.22
N TYR A 35 -6.63 -14.20 -1.58
CA TYR A 35 -7.11 -12.99 -2.26
C TYR A 35 -6.20 -11.78 -2.08
N TRP A 36 -5.34 -11.79 -1.06
CA TRP A 36 -4.33 -10.76 -0.87
C TRP A 36 -3.04 -11.38 -0.32
N SER A 37 -1.92 -10.72 -0.51
CA SER A 37 -0.68 -11.06 0.18
C SER A 37 0.13 -9.83 0.49
N ILE A 38 1.01 -9.94 1.48
CA ILE A 38 2.11 -8.99 1.67
C ILE A 38 3.43 -9.71 1.47
N SER A 39 4.33 -9.09 0.72
CA SER A 39 5.67 -9.61 0.46
C SER A 39 6.71 -8.75 1.17
N CYS A 40 7.73 -9.36 1.78
CA CYS A 40 8.93 -8.67 2.24
C CYS A 40 9.95 -8.65 1.09
N LEU A 41 10.33 -7.47 0.62
CA LEU A 41 11.03 -7.29 -0.67
C LEU A 41 12.43 -6.63 -0.56
N PRO A 42 13.27 -6.94 0.44
CA PRO A 42 14.51 -6.20 0.72
C PRO A 42 15.55 -6.24 -0.40
N ALA A 43 15.45 -7.19 -1.33
CA ALA A 43 16.34 -7.32 -2.49
C ALA A 43 15.73 -6.78 -3.79
N THR A 44 14.44 -6.41 -3.80
CA THR A 44 13.76 -5.95 -5.00
C THR A 44 14.15 -4.52 -5.32
N ASN A 45 14.54 -4.26 -6.57
CA ASN A 45 14.93 -2.94 -7.06
C ASN A 45 16.03 -2.26 -6.24
N ILE A 46 16.89 -3.04 -5.58
CA ILE A 46 17.96 -2.53 -4.70
C ILE A 46 18.91 -1.53 -5.40
N SER A 47 19.02 -1.61 -6.72
CA SER A 47 19.87 -0.72 -7.51
C SER A 47 19.19 0.60 -7.92
N THR A 48 17.86 0.71 -7.80
CA THR A 48 17.05 1.83 -8.29
C THR A 48 16.13 2.37 -7.20
N TRP A 49 14.96 1.75 -7.01
CA TRP A 49 13.93 2.10 -6.04
C TRP A 49 13.73 0.93 -5.07
N PRO A 50 14.61 0.75 -4.06
CA PRO A 50 14.56 -0.36 -3.13
C PRO A 50 13.22 -0.48 -2.43
N ARG A 51 12.68 -1.69 -2.37
CA ARG A 51 11.38 -1.96 -1.73
C ARG A 51 11.57 -2.60 -0.36
N LEU A 52 10.68 -2.27 0.57
CA LEU A 52 10.59 -2.90 1.88
C LEU A 52 9.45 -3.92 1.90
N ALA A 53 8.26 -3.47 1.51
CA ALA A 53 7.06 -4.28 1.52
C ALA A 53 6.12 -3.96 0.36
N CYS A 54 5.33 -4.94 -0.04
CA CYS A 54 4.33 -4.79 -1.09
C CYS A 54 3.09 -5.61 -0.76
N PHE A 55 1.94 -4.95 -0.65
CA PHE A 55 0.64 -5.59 -0.68
C PHE A 55 0.23 -5.87 -2.11
N ASN A 56 -0.32 -7.04 -2.32
CA ASN A 56 -0.76 -7.53 -3.60
C ASN A 56 -2.20 -8.03 -3.48
N ILE A 57 -3.04 -7.67 -4.44
CA ILE A 57 -4.39 -8.21 -4.60
C ILE A 57 -4.56 -8.56 -6.08
N ASN A 58 -5.07 -9.75 -6.39
CA ASN A 58 -5.12 -10.27 -7.76
C ASN A 58 -3.71 -10.31 -8.39
N VAL A 59 -3.43 -9.49 -9.40
CA VAL A 59 -2.11 -9.34 -10.05
C VAL A 59 -1.57 -7.91 -9.90
N MET A 60 -2.06 -7.16 -8.92
CA MET A 60 -1.75 -5.74 -8.74
C MET A 60 -1.06 -5.48 -7.41
N GLU A 61 0.00 -4.67 -7.46
CA GLU A 61 0.64 -4.09 -6.28
C GLU A 61 -0.24 -2.93 -5.79
N THR A 62 -1.05 -3.17 -4.76
CA THR A 62 -2.02 -2.18 -4.29
C THR A 62 -1.41 -1.15 -3.33
N PHE A 63 -0.37 -1.54 -2.61
CA PHE A 63 0.38 -0.64 -1.72
C PHE A 63 1.84 -1.09 -1.64
N VAL A 64 2.78 -0.17 -1.86
CA VAL A 64 4.22 -0.43 -1.83
C VAL A 64 4.91 0.62 -0.99
N VAL A 65 5.81 0.18 -0.13
CA VAL A 65 6.71 1.03 0.66
C VAL A 65 8.14 0.65 0.33
N GLY A 66 8.98 1.66 0.14
CA GLY A 66 10.41 1.51 -0.06
C GLY A 66 11.18 2.67 0.58
N TYR A 67 12.47 2.73 0.29
CA TYR A 67 13.34 3.80 0.73
C TYR A 67 14.13 4.40 -0.43
N PHE A 68 14.55 5.65 -0.30
CA PHE A 68 15.42 6.29 -1.28
C PHE A 68 16.83 5.73 -1.14
N LYS A 69 17.43 5.28 -2.25
CA LYS A 69 18.76 4.64 -2.20
C LYS A 69 19.84 5.62 -1.72
N GLU A 70 19.70 6.87 -2.12
CA GLU A 70 20.61 7.98 -1.80
C GLU A 70 20.44 8.46 -0.36
N ASP A 71 19.25 8.27 0.21
CA ASP A 71 18.93 8.57 1.62
C ASP A 71 18.06 7.45 2.20
N PRO A 72 18.66 6.35 2.70
CA PRO A 72 17.90 5.22 3.18
C PRO A 72 16.94 5.54 4.32
N GLY A 73 17.20 6.59 5.12
CA GLY A 73 16.30 7.01 6.18
C GLY A 73 14.98 7.60 5.67
N GLN A 74 14.92 7.99 4.40
CA GLN A 74 13.73 8.54 3.77
C GLN A 74 12.93 7.45 3.06
N LEU A 75 11.65 7.33 3.42
CA LEU A 75 10.71 6.42 2.77
C LEU A 75 10.08 7.05 1.53
N TRP A 76 9.73 6.22 0.57
CA TRP A 76 8.74 6.53 -0.47
C TRP A 76 7.64 5.48 -0.41
N ALA A 77 6.43 5.86 -0.80
CA ALA A 77 5.34 4.92 -0.92
C ALA A 77 4.40 5.28 -2.06
N PHE A 78 3.75 4.26 -2.59
CA PHE A 78 2.60 4.46 -3.46
C PHE A 78 1.47 3.51 -3.11
N LEU A 79 0.25 3.95 -3.41
CA LEU A 79 -0.96 3.16 -3.28
C LEU A 79 -1.80 3.37 -4.54
N ASN A 80 -2.36 2.29 -5.05
CA ASN A 80 -3.36 2.38 -6.09
C ASN A 80 -4.74 2.35 -5.44
N VAL A 81 -5.63 3.24 -5.87
CA VAL A 81 -7.00 3.34 -5.39
C VAL A 81 -7.98 3.45 -6.57
N SER A 82 -9.27 3.22 -6.32
CA SER A 82 -10.32 3.37 -7.33
C SER A 82 -10.38 4.81 -7.81
N MET A 83 -10.38 5.02 -9.13
CA MET A 83 -10.56 6.36 -9.72
C MET A 83 -11.99 6.85 -9.47
N GLU A 84 -12.98 5.97 -9.58
CA GLU A 84 -14.37 6.28 -9.28
C GLU A 84 -14.51 6.74 -7.81
N GLY A 85 -14.01 5.93 -6.87
CA GLY A 85 -14.06 6.29 -5.44
C GLY A 85 -13.25 7.54 -5.11
N PHE A 86 -12.10 7.72 -5.75
CA PHE A 86 -11.27 8.91 -5.58
C PHE A 86 -12.01 10.17 -6.05
N THR A 87 -12.64 10.14 -7.22
CA THR A 87 -13.36 11.29 -7.78
C THR A 87 -14.70 11.56 -7.08
N GLU A 88 -15.31 10.55 -6.47
CA GLU A 88 -16.49 10.72 -5.62
C GLU A 88 -16.17 11.57 -4.37
N VAL A 89 -15.02 11.31 -3.73
CA VAL A 89 -14.58 12.05 -2.55
C VAL A 89 -13.92 13.38 -2.91
N TYR A 90 -13.06 13.36 -3.93
CA TYR A 90 -12.26 14.49 -4.41
C TYR A 90 -12.74 14.92 -5.79
N ALA A 91 -13.94 15.52 -5.83
CA ALA A 91 -14.58 15.97 -7.07
C ALA A 91 -13.69 16.91 -7.93
N GLN A 92 -12.75 17.63 -7.30
CA GLN A 92 -11.76 18.45 -7.98
C GLN A 92 -10.34 18.13 -7.49
N PRO A 93 -9.35 17.99 -8.38
CA PRO A 93 -7.95 17.73 -8.02
C PRO A 93 -7.39 18.61 -6.91
N LYS A 94 -7.77 19.89 -6.88
CA LYS A 94 -7.31 20.85 -5.85
C LYS A 94 -7.79 20.51 -4.44
N GLN A 95 -8.86 19.73 -4.28
CA GLN A 95 -9.32 19.30 -2.96
C GLN A 95 -8.35 18.28 -2.37
N PHE A 96 -7.94 17.30 -3.17
CA PHE A 96 -6.90 16.35 -2.78
C PHE A 96 -5.57 17.07 -2.52
N ALA A 97 -5.14 17.96 -3.42
CA ALA A 97 -3.91 18.73 -3.23
C ALA A 97 -3.95 19.66 -1.99
N ALA A 98 -5.12 20.15 -1.60
CA ALA A 98 -5.25 20.93 -0.36
C ALA A 98 -5.17 20.06 0.90
N ALA A 99 -5.70 18.83 0.85
CA ALA A 99 -5.65 17.87 1.96
C ALA A 99 -4.25 17.23 2.09
N HIS A 100 -3.60 16.95 0.96
CA HIS A 100 -2.33 16.23 0.85
C HIS A 100 -1.38 16.98 -0.10
N PRO A 101 -0.84 18.16 0.31
CA PRO A 101 -0.02 19.01 -0.56
C PRO A 101 1.30 18.39 -1.01
N GLU A 102 1.78 17.38 -0.28
CA GLU A 102 3.01 16.64 -0.57
C GLU A 102 2.75 15.34 -1.33
N ALA A 103 1.48 14.98 -1.54
CA ALA A 103 1.11 13.82 -2.32
C ALA A 103 0.95 14.19 -3.79
N SER A 104 1.41 13.32 -4.67
CA SER A 104 1.10 13.37 -6.09
C SER A 104 0.11 12.27 -6.46
N PHE A 105 -0.58 12.44 -7.58
CA PHE A 105 -1.41 11.39 -8.14
C PHE A 105 -1.28 11.34 -9.66
N GLU A 106 -1.32 10.13 -10.21
CA GLU A 106 -1.17 9.87 -11.64
C GLU A 106 -2.03 8.67 -12.08
N PRO A 107 -2.43 8.58 -13.36
CA PRO A 107 -3.04 7.36 -13.88
C PRO A 107 -2.10 6.16 -13.72
N SER A 108 -2.63 5.01 -13.30
CA SER A 108 -1.93 3.72 -13.35
C SER A 108 -2.50 2.82 -14.44
N ASN A 109 -1.79 1.73 -14.77
CA ASN A 109 -2.04 0.92 -15.97
C ASN A 109 -2.10 -0.60 -15.71
N TYR A 110 -2.45 -1.04 -14.50
CA TYR A 110 -2.65 -2.46 -14.23
C TYR A 110 -3.90 -2.98 -14.93
N GLU A 111 -3.75 -3.96 -15.82
CA GLU A 111 -4.87 -4.56 -16.55
C GLU A 111 -6.00 -5.07 -15.61
N ALA A 112 -5.63 -5.59 -14.44
CA ALA A 112 -6.57 -6.11 -13.46
C ALA A 112 -7.55 -5.07 -12.91
N ALA A 113 -7.14 -3.81 -12.81
CA ALA A 113 -8.01 -2.72 -12.37
C ALA A 113 -8.79 -2.08 -13.53
N GLY A 114 -8.38 -2.31 -14.78
CA GLY A 114 -9.01 -1.66 -15.93
C GLY A 114 -8.80 -0.15 -15.89
N HIS A 115 -9.82 0.65 -16.18
CA HIS A 115 -9.70 2.12 -16.15
C HIS A 115 -9.97 2.73 -14.76
N ASP A 116 -10.43 1.92 -13.79
CA ASP A 116 -10.78 2.38 -12.45
C ASP A 116 -9.56 2.36 -11.51
N GLN A 117 -8.52 3.11 -11.85
CA GLN A 117 -7.32 3.20 -11.03
C GLN A 117 -6.63 4.56 -11.12
N VAL A 118 -6.15 5.01 -9.96
CA VAL A 118 -5.21 6.12 -9.83
C VAL A 118 -4.15 5.72 -8.81
N ARG A 119 -2.90 6.07 -9.09
CA ARG A 119 -1.80 5.93 -8.13
C ARG A 119 -1.68 7.23 -7.35
N LEU A 120 -1.60 7.11 -6.04
CA LEU A 120 -1.17 8.19 -5.14
C LEU A 120 0.25 7.88 -4.68
N MET A 121 1.10 8.91 -4.59
CA MET A 121 2.50 8.77 -4.18
C MET A 121 2.87 9.83 -3.16
N VAL A 122 3.70 9.45 -2.19
CA VAL A 122 4.21 10.31 -1.12
C VAL A 122 5.63 9.92 -0.78
N ASP A 123 6.38 10.93 -0.35
CA ASP A 123 7.74 10.81 0.15
C ASP A 123 7.73 11.19 1.64
N GLY A 124 8.24 10.31 2.49
CA GLY A 124 8.29 10.50 3.94
C GLY A 124 7.20 9.75 4.72
N LEU A 125 7.53 9.39 5.97
CA LEU A 125 6.65 8.63 6.86
C LEU A 125 5.42 9.44 7.27
N ASP A 126 5.60 10.70 7.68
CA ASP A 126 4.51 11.58 8.10
C ASP A 126 3.47 11.81 6.99
N GLN A 127 3.94 11.92 5.73
CA GLN A 127 3.09 12.07 4.55
C GLN A 127 2.33 10.77 4.27
N LEU A 128 3.02 9.63 4.38
CA LEU A 128 2.41 8.32 4.26
C LEU A 128 1.32 8.10 5.30
N GLU A 129 1.61 8.32 6.58
CA GLU A 129 0.66 8.14 7.69
C GLU A 129 -0.60 9.00 7.50
N ARG A 130 -0.43 10.28 7.16
CA ARG A 130 -1.55 11.17 6.84
C ARG A 130 -2.38 10.66 5.66
N LEU A 131 -1.72 10.19 4.60
CA LEU A 131 -2.40 9.72 3.40
C LEU A 131 -3.19 8.44 3.64
N ILE A 132 -2.65 7.47 4.38
CA ILE A 132 -3.36 6.23 4.69
C ILE A 132 -4.46 6.44 5.74
N ALA A 133 -4.30 7.40 6.65
CA ALA A 133 -5.32 7.74 7.64
C ALA A 133 -6.53 8.46 7.03
N ASP A 134 -6.41 9.01 5.82
CA ASP A 134 -7.46 9.75 5.15
C ASP A 134 -8.69 8.86 4.82
N PRO A 135 -9.89 9.16 5.35
CA PRO A 135 -11.08 8.34 5.10
C PRO A 135 -11.48 8.23 3.62
N GLY A 136 -11.20 9.28 2.83
CA GLY A 136 -11.44 9.32 1.40
C GLY A 136 -10.53 8.37 0.62
N VAL A 137 -9.24 8.38 0.95
CA VAL A 137 -8.26 7.44 0.40
C VAL A 137 -8.61 6.01 0.79
N GLN A 138 -8.98 5.77 2.05
CA GLN A 138 -9.42 4.44 2.49
C GLN A 138 -10.68 3.96 1.77
N TYR A 139 -11.66 4.85 1.53
CA TYR A 139 -12.85 4.52 0.75
C TYR A 139 -12.49 4.08 -0.67
N ALA A 140 -11.69 4.89 -1.38
CA ALA A 140 -11.23 4.57 -2.73
C ALA A 140 -10.39 3.29 -2.78
N ALA A 141 -9.56 3.04 -1.76
CA ALA A 141 -8.78 1.80 -1.63
C ALA A 141 -9.68 0.58 -1.40
N ARG A 142 -10.68 0.67 -0.51
CA ARG A 142 -11.67 -0.39 -0.25
C ARG A 142 -12.40 -0.81 -1.50
N LEU A 143 -12.87 0.17 -2.29
CA LEU A 143 -13.56 -0.09 -3.56
C LEU A 143 -12.67 -0.86 -4.54
N LEU A 144 -11.45 -0.38 -4.78
CA LEU A 144 -10.52 -1.05 -5.68
C LEU A 144 -10.18 -2.47 -5.20
N ASN A 145 -9.86 -2.64 -3.92
CA ASN A 145 -9.52 -3.94 -3.35
C ASN A 145 -10.67 -4.93 -3.51
N LEU A 146 -11.91 -4.53 -3.20
CA LEU A 146 -13.10 -5.35 -3.40
C LEU A 146 -13.28 -5.73 -4.89
N HIS A 147 -13.11 -4.78 -5.81
CA HIS A 147 -13.18 -5.03 -7.25
C HIS A 147 -12.13 -6.06 -7.69
N LEU A 148 -10.88 -5.92 -7.24
CA LEU A 148 -9.80 -6.85 -7.58
C LEU A 148 -10.06 -8.25 -7.03
N MET A 149 -10.51 -8.38 -5.77
CA MET A 149 -10.81 -9.65 -5.12
C MET A 149 -11.98 -10.39 -5.79
N ARG A 150 -12.99 -9.67 -6.30
CA ARG A 150 -14.13 -10.27 -7.03
C ARG A 150 -13.74 -10.80 -8.40
N LYS A 151 -12.69 -10.26 -9.03
CA LYS A 151 -12.23 -10.67 -10.36
C LYS A 151 -11.42 -11.97 -10.30
N ARG A 152 -10.49 -12.10 -9.35
CA ARG A 152 -9.62 -13.28 -9.26
C ARG A 152 -8.95 -13.39 -7.89
N THR A 153 -8.52 -14.60 -7.56
CA THR A 153 -7.54 -14.87 -6.49
C THR A 153 -6.19 -14.21 -6.77
N ASN A 154 -5.43 -14.01 -5.71
CA ASN A 154 -4.09 -13.41 -5.72
C ASN A 154 -3.05 -14.34 -6.35
N LEU A 155 -2.33 -13.86 -7.37
CA LEU A 155 -1.26 -14.60 -8.05
C LEU A 155 0.06 -14.59 -7.28
N TYR A 156 0.21 -13.64 -6.35
CA TYR A 156 1.41 -13.44 -5.54
C TYR A 156 1.36 -14.15 -4.19
N ALA A 157 0.34 -15.00 -3.94
CA ALA A 157 0.17 -15.74 -2.69
C ALA A 157 1.41 -16.55 -2.28
N ARG A 158 2.19 -17.05 -3.26
CA ARG A 158 3.45 -17.79 -3.00
C ARG A 158 4.58 -16.95 -2.40
N TYR A 159 4.48 -15.62 -2.48
CA TYR A 159 5.45 -14.67 -1.92
C TYR A 159 4.97 -14.06 -0.60
N HIS A 160 3.83 -14.54 -0.08
CA HIS A 160 3.24 -14.06 1.15
C HIS A 160 4.20 -14.25 2.33
N CYS A 161 4.41 -13.20 3.12
CA CYS A 161 5.21 -13.19 4.33
C CYS A 161 4.29 -13.24 5.56
N TYR A 162 4.05 -14.45 6.07
CA TYR A 162 3.16 -14.68 7.22
C TYR A 162 3.61 -13.91 8.47
N ASP A 163 4.92 -13.88 8.77
CA ASP A 163 5.44 -13.13 9.93
C ASP A 163 5.07 -11.63 9.88
N LEU A 164 5.04 -11.04 8.68
CA LEU A 164 4.68 -9.64 8.50
C LEU A 164 3.16 -9.47 8.51
N ALA A 165 2.41 -10.38 7.90
CA ALA A 165 0.95 -10.37 7.93
C ALA A 165 0.39 -10.53 9.34
N ASP A 166 0.93 -11.47 10.14
CA ASP A 166 0.53 -11.71 11.53
C ASP A 166 0.72 -10.47 12.39
N ARG A 167 1.85 -9.74 12.22
CA ARG A 167 2.10 -8.46 12.91
C ARG A 167 1.07 -7.40 12.55
N LEU A 168 0.70 -7.32 11.27
CA LEU A 168 -0.29 -6.35 10.81
C LEU A 168 -1.70 -6.71 11.30
N LEU A 169 -2.07 -7.99 11.27
CA LEU A 169 -3.37 -8.49 11.71
C LEU A 169 -3.56 -8.38 13.22
N ALA A 170 -2.50 -8.55 14.02
CA ALA A 170 -2.55 -8.40 15.47
C ALA A 170 -2.84 -6.95 15.92
N ALA A 171 -2.68 -5.98 15.02
CA ALA A 171 -2.88 -4.57 15.28
C ALA A 171 -4.23 -4.03 14.75
N VAL A 172 -5.08 -4.89 14.20
CA VAL A 172 -6.44 -4.60 13.67
C VAL A 172 -7.50 -5.09 14.66
#